data_AF-A0A6G9AR00-F1
#
_entry.id   AF-A0A6G9AR00-F1
#
_cell.length_a   1.000
_cell.length_b   1.000
_cell.length_c   1.000
_cell.angle_alpha   90.00
_cell.angle_beta   90.00
_cell.angle_gamma   90.00
#
_symmetry.space_group_name_H-M   'P 1'
#
loop_
_entity.id
_entity.type
_entity.pdbx_description
1 polymer ?
#
loop_
_entity_poly.entity_id
_entity_poly.type
_entity_poly.pdbx_seq_one_letter_code
_entity_poly.pdbx_strand_id
1 'polypeptide(L)'
;MPSVPNRNPLFQLLRQLPKPIGWQKRRAIKADLVALGKWEHYRQRVLRSEWKLGNTHIACAAVLVRQLGISYSFFTDSAQQQQQEVEQILSSYQH
;
A
#
# COMPACT_ATOMS: atom_id res chain seq x y z
N MET A 1 -9.97 -24.75 -8.75
CA MET A 1 -9.01 -23.87 -8.04
C MET A 1 -9.68 -22.53 -7.82
N PRO A 2 -9.88 -22.02 -6.59
CA PRO A 2 -10.39 -20.67 -6.45
C PRO A 2 -9.27 -19.71 -6.83
N SER A 3 -9.49 -18.98 -7.92
CA SER A 3 -8.68 -17.90 -8.44
C SER A 3 -8.49 -16.86 -7.34
N VAL A 4 -7.33 -16.82 -6.68
CA VAL A 4 -6.99 -15.66 -5.85
C VAL A 4 -6.72 -14.55 -6.86
N PRO A 5 -7.58 -13.52 -6.96
CA PRO A 5 -7.28 -12.43 -7.87
C PRO A 5 -5.97 -11.85 -7.39
N ASN A 6 -5.11 -11.50 -8.34
CA ASN A 6 -3.86 -10.79 -8.18
C ASN A 6 -4.16 -9.42 -7.52
N ARG A 7 -4.52 -9.44 -6.24
CA ARG A 7 -5.02 -8.30 -5.47
C ARG A 7 -3.79 -7.57 -5.00
N ASN A 8 -3.61 -6.36 -5.52
CA ASN A 8 -2.62 -5.39 -5.07
C ASN A 8 -2.34 -5.53 -3.55
N PRO A 9 -1.13 -5.95 -3.13
CA PRO A 9 -0.84 -6.24 -1.73
C PRO A 9 -0.93 -5.00 -0.83
N LEU A 10 -0.81 -3.77 -1.38
CA LEU A 10 -1.12 -2.55 -0.63
C LEU A 10 -2.57 -2.50 -0.19
N PHE A 11 -3.48 -2.96 -1.05
CA PHE A 11 -4.91 -2.98 -0.73
C PHE A 11 -5.19 -3.97 0.41
N GLN A 12 -4.50 -5.11 0.41
CA GLN A 12 -4.56 -6.09 1.49
C GLN A 12 -4.05 -5.49 2.81
N LEU A 13 -2.87 -4.88 2.81
CA LEU A 13 -2.30 -4.20 3.97
C LEU A 13 -3.26 -3.16 4.54
N LEU A 14 -3.73 -2.23 3.69
CA LEU A 14 -4.66 -1.16 4.11
C LEU A 14 -6.01 -1.68 4.62
N ARG A 15 -6.43 -2.89 4.25
CA ARG A 15 -7.68 -3.52 4.71
C ARG A 15 -7.49 -4.31 6.01
N GLN A 16 -6.32 -4.91 6.21
CA GLN A 16 -6.04 -5.76 7.37
C GLN A 16 -5.52 -4.95 8.57
N LEU A 17 -5.07 -3.71 8.38
CA LEU A 17 -4.75 -2.82 9.49
C LEU A 17 -5.96 -2.62 10.44
N PRO A 18 -5.75 -2.56 11.77
CA PRO A 18 -6.81 -2.25 12.72
C PRO A 18 -7.54 -0.96 12.35
N LYS A 19 -8.88 -0.92 12.45
CA LYS A 19 -9.71 0.23 12.02
C LYS A 19 -9.17 1.61 12.43
N PRO A 20 -8.80 1.88 13.70
CA PRO A 20 -8.29 3.21 14.08
C PRO A 20 -6.98 3.56 13.36
N ILE A 21 -6.07 2.60 13.26
CA ILE A 21 -4.76 2.77 12.62
C ILE A 21 -4.92 2.91 11.10
N GLY A 22 -5.70 2.03 10.47
CA GLY A 22 -6.00 2.08 9.04
C GLY A 22 -6.62 3.42 8.64
N TRP A 23 -7.51 3.99 9.46
CA TRP A 23 -8.07 5.32 9.21
C TRP A 23 -7.02 6.43 9.32
N GLN A 24 -6.20 6.42 10.38
CA GLN A 24 -5.11 7.37 10.56
C GLN A 24 -4.13 7.34 9.38
N LYS A 25 -3.69 6.14 8.98
CA LYS A 25 -2.75 5.94 7.85
C LYS A 25 -3.36 6.42 6.53
N ARG A 26 -4.61 6.08 6.23
CA ARG A 26 -5.30 6.57 5.01
C ARG A 26 -5.42 8.09 4.99
N ARG A 27 -5.72 8.71 6.14
CA ARG A 27 -5.80 10.17 6.27
C ARG A 27 -4.44 10.83 6.04
N ALA A 28 -3.37 10.27 6.60
CA ALA A 28 -2.01 10.76 6.41
C ALA A 28 -1.55 10.63 4.94
N ILE A 29 -1.74 9.45 4.33
CA ILE A 29 -1.45 9.21 2.90
C ILE A 29 -2.19 10.22 2.02
N LYS A 30 -3.48 10.45 2.29
CA LYS A 30 -4.27 11.44 1.55
C LYS A 30 -3.67 12.84 1.69
N ALA A 31 -3.38 13.29 2.92
CA ALA A 31 -2.84 14.62 3.16
C ALA A 31 -1.51 14.85 2.41
N ASP A 32 -0.61 13.88 2.49
CA ASP A 32 0.68 13.94 1.81
C ASP A 32 0.56 13.98 0.29
N LEU A 33 -0.30 13.13 -0.28
CA LEU A 33 -0.50 13.08 -1.72
C LEU A 33 -1.23 14.32 -2.25
N VAL A 34 -2.10 14.96 -1.45
CA VAL A 34 -2.71 16.24 -1.79
C VAL A 34 -1.64 17.33 -1.83
N ALA A 35 -0.75 17.39 -0.83
CA ALA A 35 0.36 18.35 -0.81
C ALA A 35 1.30 18.20 -2.02
N LEU A 36 1.46 16.97 -2.53
CA LEU A 36 2.26 16.67 -3.72
C LEU A 36 1.50 16.83 -5.06
N GLY A 37 0.20 17.13 -5.04
CA GLY A 37 -0.64 17.16 -6.24
C GLY A 37 -0.80 15.78 -6.91
N LYS A 38 -0.57 14.68 -6.19
CA LYS A 38 -0.62 13.29 -6.69
C LYS A 38 -1.83 12.50 -6.19
N TRP A 39 -2.70 13.10 -5.37
CA TRP A 39 -3.87 12.43 -4.79
C TRP A 39 -4.78 11.81 -5.85
N GLU A 40 -5.07 12.53 -6.93
CA GLU A 40 -5.97 12.05 -7.98
C GLU A 40 -5.38 10.84 -8.71
N HIS A 41 -4.10 10.91 -9.06
CA HIS A 41 -3.37 9.78 -9.66
C HIS A 41 -3.39 8.55 -8.75
N TYR A 42 -3.09 8.73 -7.45
CA TYR A 42 -3.13 7.64 -6.48
C TYR A 42 -4.52 7.00 -6.34
N ARG A 43 -5.57 7.83 -6.24
CA ARG A 43 -6.96 7.38 -6.10
C ARG A 43 -7.44 6.61 -7.33
N GLN A 44 -7.13 7.09 -8.53
CA GLN A 44 -7.64 6.51 -9.78
C GLN A 44 -6.85 5.27 -10.22
N ARG A 45 -5.55 5.22 -9.90
CA ARG A 45 -4.63 4.16 -10.37
C ARG A 45 -4.18 3.24 -9.25
N VAL A 46 -3.41 3.77 -8.29
CA VAL A 46 -2.63 2.98 -7.32
C VAL A 46 -3.51 2.19 -6.36
N LEU A 47 -4.68 2.71 -5.98
CA LEU A 47 -5.63 2.01 -5.10
C LEU A 47 -6.43 0.90 -5.79
N ARG A 48 -6.30 0.71 -7.10
CA ARG A 48 -7.01 -0.36 -7.80
C ARG A 48 -6.37 -1.72 -7.54
N SER A 49 -7.21 -2.74 -7.41
CA SER A 49 -6.78 -4.12 -7.19
C SER A 49 -5.87 -4.65 -8.30
N GLU A 50 -6.06 -4.17 -9.53
CA GLU A 50 -5.34 -4.64 -10.74
C GLU A 50 -4.10 -3.79 -11.07
N TRP A 51 -3.77 -2.80 -10.22
CA TRP A 51 -2.63 -1.94 -10.48
C TRP A 51 -1.30 -2.69 -10.31
N LYS A 52 -0.42 -2.59 -11.31
CA LYS A 52 0.95 -3.11 -11.22
C LYS A 52 1.80 -2.15 -10.39
N LEU A 53 2.23 -2.61 -9.21
CA LEU A 53 2.97 -1.78 -8.25
C LEU A 53 4.25 -1.18 -8.84
N GLY A 54 4.95 -1.89 -9.72
CA GLY A 54 6.15 -1.37 -10.39
C GLY A 54 5.93 -0.12 -11.24
N ASN A 55 4.68 0.19 -11.62
CA ASN A 55 4.35 1.41 -12.36
C ASN A 55 4.01 2.59 -11.43
N THR A 56 4.09 2.41 -10.11
CA THR A 56 3.76 3.46 -9.14
C THR A 56 4.78 4.58 -9.23
N HIS A 57 4.29 5.81 -9.43
CA HIS A 57 5.13 6.99 -9.48
C HIS A 57 5.96 7.13 -8.19
N ILE A 58 7.25 7.46 -8.31
CA ILE A 58 8.22 7.50 -7.19
C ILE A 58 7.70 8.35 -6.02
N ALA A 59 7.14 9.53 -6.29
CA ALA A 59 6.53 10.37 -5.26
C ALA A 59 5.39 9.68 -4.47
N CYS A 60 4.55 8.88 -5.14
CA CYS A 60 3.51 8.09 -4.47
C CYS A 60 4.14 6.95 -3.65
N ALA A 61 5.15 6.26 -4.20
CA ALA A 61 5.87 5.21 -3.50
C ALA A 61 6.52 5.74 -2.22
N ALA A 62 7.18 6.90 -2.26
CA ALA A 62 7.79 7.54 -1.10
C ALA A 62 6.78 7.84 0.03
N VAL A 63 5.58 8.31 -0.31
CA VAL A 63 4.51 8.51 0.69
C VAL A 63 4.08 7.19 1.31
N LEU A 64 3.91 6.14 0.50
CA LEU A 64 3.48 4.83 0.98
C LEU A 64 4.55 4.17 1.86
N VAL A 65 5.82 4.24 1.47
CA VAL A 65 6.98 3.80 2.27
C VAL A 65 6.95 4.49 3.64
N ARG A 66 6.88 5.82 3.65
CA ARG A 66 6.88 6.60 4.90
C ARG A 66 5.68 6.29 5.79
N GLN A 67 4.49 6.18 5.21
CA GLN A 67 3.26 6.05 5.99
C GLN A 67 3.00 4.60 6.41
N LEU A 68 3.24 3.63 5.54
CA LEU A 68 2.93 2.22 5.79
C LEU A 68 4.10 1.42 6.36
N GLY A 69 5.32 1.97 6.31
CA GLY A 69 6.52 1.27 6.77
C GLY A 69 6.97 0.16 5.83
N ILE A 70 6.46 0.15 4.58
CA ILE A 70 6.96 -0.74 3.52
C ILE A 70 8.30 -0.21 2.99
N SER A 71 9.09 -1.10 2.43
CA SER A 71 10.33 -0.87 1.73
C SER A 71 10.08 -0.31 0.32
N TYR A 72 11.13 0.25 -0.29
CA TYR A 72 11.07 0.61 -1.71
C TYR A 72 11.08 -0.62 -2.63
N SER A 73 11.71 -1.72 -2.20
CA SER A 73 11.76 -2.96 -2.98
C SER A 73 10.37 -3.59 -3.11
N PHE A 74 9.45 -3.33 -2.17
CA PHE A 74 8.05 -3.72 -2.24
C PHE A 74 7.38 -3.45 -3.60
N PHE A 75 7.74 -2.38 -4.30
CA PHE A 75 7.13 -2.04 -5.60
C PHE A 75 7.65 -2.89 -6.77
N THR A 76 8.82 -3.51 -6.63
CA THR A 76 9.51 -4.28 -7.66
C THR A 76 9.65 -5.77 -7.32
N ASP A 77 9.47 -6.12 -6.05
CA ASP A 77 9.63 -7.48 -5.54
C ASP A 77 8.56 -8.45 -6.06
N SER A 78 8.86 -9.74 -5.94
CA SER A 78 7.91 -10.80 -6.26
C SER A 78 6.69 -10.77 -5.34
N ALA A 79 5.55 -11.31 -5.81
CA ALA A 79 4.32 -11.35 -5.02
C ALA A 79 4.50 -12.08 -3.67
N GLN A 80 5.36 -13.10 -3.60
CA GLN A 80 5.69 -13.79 -2.35
C GLN A 80 6.41 -12.87 -1.35
N GLN A 81 7.43 -12.13 -1.80
CA GLN A 81 8.17 -11.19 -0.95
C GLN A 81 7.26 -10.02 -0.49
N GLN A 82 6.46 -9.47 -1.40
CA GLN A 82 5.46 -8.46 -1.05
C GLN A 82 4.50 -8.97 0.03
N GLN A 83 4.04 -10.21 -0.06
CA GLN A 83 3.14 -10.79 0.92
C GLN A 83 3.81 -10.99 2.28
N GLN A 84 5.05 -11.49 2.30
CA GLN A 84 5.83 -11.63 3.54
C GLN A 84 6.02 -10.28 4.25
N GLU A 85 6.31 -9.22 3.49
CA GLU A 85 6.46 -7.88 4.05
C GLU A 85 5.14 -7.34 4.61
N VAL A 86 4.01 -7.58 3.93
CA VAL A 86 2.67 -7.25 4.46
C VAL A 86 2.43 -7.96 5.79
N GLU A 87 2.75 -9.24 5.89
CA GLU A 87 2.56 -10.03 7.13
C GLU A 87 3.44 -9.52 8.27
N GLN A 88 4.70 -9.16 8.00
CA GLN A 88 5.61 -8.56 8.97
C GLN A 88 5.12 -7.22 9.50
N ILE A 89 4.57 -6.37 8.62
CA ILE A 89 4.02 -5.08 9.05
C ILE A 89 2.77 -5.30 9.88
N LEU A 90 1.88 -6.20 9.47
CA LEU A 90 0.63 -6.46 10.18
C LEU A 90 0.85 -7.08 11.56
N SER A 91 1.84 -7.95 11.72
CA SER A 91 2.16 -8.57 13.03
C SER A 91 2.57 -7.52 14.07
N SER A 92 3.18 -6.40 13.64
CA SER A 92 3.54 -5.27 14.51
C SER A 92 2.32 -4.58 15.17
N TYR A 93 1.10 -4.85 14.69
CA TYR A 93 -0.14 -4.25 15.20
C TYR A 93 -1.08 -5.26 15.89
N GLN A 94 -0.66 -6.52 16.05
CA GLN A 94 -1.47 -7.59 16.66
C GLN A 94 -1.18 -7.81 18.15
N HIS A 95 -0.47 -6.88 18.81
CA HIS A 95 -0.18 -6.89 20.24
C HIS A 95 -1.17 -6.07 21.07
#